data_AF-A0ABD0Q4S3-F1
#
_entry.id   AF-A0ABD0Q4S3-F1
#
_cell.length_a   1.000
_cell.length_b   1.000
_cell.length_c   1.000
_cell.angle_alpha   90.00
_cell.angle_beta   90.00
_cell.angle_gamma   90.00
#
_symmetry.space_group_name_H-M   'P 1'
#
loop_
_entity.id
_entity.type
_entity.pdbx_description
1 polymer ?
#
loop_
_entity_poly.entity_id
_entity_poly.type
_entity_poly.pdbx_seq_one_letter_code
_entity_poly.pdbx_strand_id
1 'polypeptide(L)'
;MPRFGKKFKMFPKIIPSTELDITDILHCSPRECFLCGHLAEYECVQCLMDHKLQPGKIKQYCSTCNTQVHTHPSRKEHAPHKLTVPDDLPEDVPLQKHQMQLFAVLCINTSHYVAFVKYGPNPR
;
A
#
# COMPACT_ATOMS: atom_id res chain seq x y z
N MET A 1 -10.12 13.79 -0.12
CA MET A 1 -9.97 14.08 1.33
C MET A 1 -11.22 13.64 2.06
N PRO A 2 -11.11 12.89 3.17
CA PRO A 2 -12.26 12.37 3.90
C PRO A 2 -13.24 13.51 4.22
N ARG A 3 -14.42 13.50 3.57
CA ARG A 3 -15.50 14.46 3.81
C ARG A 3 -16.59 13.70 4.56
N PHE A 4 -16.99 14.16 5.74
CA PHE A 4 -18.04 13.52 6.53
C PHE A 4 -19.05 14.55 6.99
N GLY A 5 -20.31 14.45 6.51
CA GLY A 5 -21.30 15.52 6.59
C GLY A 5 -21.96 15.78 7.96
N LYS A 6 -21.65 15.02 9.02
CA LYS A 6 -22.32 15.18 10.34
C LYS A 6 -21.42 15.06 11.59
N LYS A 7 -20.22 14.48 11.48
CA LYS A 7 -19.29 14.30 12.62
C LYS A 7 -17.88 14.60 12.12
N PHE A 8 -17.34 15.72 12.56
CA PHE A 8 -16.02 16.21 12.20
C PHE A 8 -14.91 15.29 12.73
N LYS A 9 -14.62 14.19 12.03
CA LYS A 9 -13.22 13.73 11.93
C LYS A 9 -12.60 14.43 10.74
N MET A 10 -12.43 15.75 10.89
CA MET A 10 -11.47 16.47 10.07
C MET A 10 -10.11 16.12 10.66
N PHE A 11 -9.24 15.53 9.85
CA PHE A 11 -7.83 15.75 10.10
C PHE A 11 -7.62 17.25 9.88
N PRO A 12 -7.17 18.03 10.89
CA PRO A 12 -7.06 19.48 10.77
C PRO A 12 -6.14 19.88 9.62
N LYS A 13 -5.21 18.97 9.27
CA LYS A 13 -4.29 19.10 8.16
C LYS A 13 -4.06 17.72 7.56
N ILE A 14 -4.07 17.64 6.24
CA ILE A 14 -3.59 16.47 5.51
C ILE A 14 -2.45 16.97 4.64
N ILE A 15 -1.28 16.35 4.79
CA ILE A 15 -0.10 16.66 3.98
C ILE A 15 -0.15 15.72 2.78
N PRO A 16 -0.37 16.22 1.56
CA PRO A 16 -0.37 15.36 0.38
C PRO A 16 1.07 14.92 0.08
N SER A 17 1.28 13.61 -0.06
CA SER A 17 2.56 13.08 -0.55
C SER A 17 2.76 13.51 -2.01
N THR A 18 3.98 13.92 -2.35
CA THR A 18 4.34 14.28 -3.74
C THR A 18 4.44 13.07 -4.65
N GLU A 19 4.70 11.91 -4.06
CA GLU A 19 4.78 10.61 -4.70
C GLU A 19 3.90 9.61 -3.95
N LEU A 20 3.33 8.66 -4.66
CA LEU A 20 2.50 7.60 -4.13
C LEU A 20 2.92 6.27 -4.74
N ASP A 21 3.49 5.39 -3.92
CA ASP A 21 3.76 4.00 -4.33
C ASP A 21 2.45 3.21 -4.29
N ILE A 22 2.05 2.67 -5.44
CA ILE A 22 0.84 1.87 -5.61
C ILE A 22 1.13 0.39 -5.86
N THR A 23 2.40 -0.03 -5.78
CA THR A 23 2.83 -1.39 -6.13
C THR A 23 2.01 -2.44 -5.39
N ASP A 24 1.91 -2.33 -4.07
CA ASP A 24 1.28 -3.34 -3.22
C ASP A 24 -0.26 -3.35 -3.30
N ILE A 25 -0.87 -2.35 -3.96
CA ILE A 25 -2.33 -2.24 -4.13
C ILE A 25 -2.80 -2.58 -5.55
N LEU A 26 -1.89 -2.73 -6.51
CA LEU A 26 -2.24 -3.13 -7.87
C LEU A 26 -2.70 -4.59 -7.91
N HIS A 27 -3.79 -4.85 -8.62
CA HIS A 27 -4.29 -6.21 -8.85
C HIS A 27 -3.42 -6.95 -9.86
N CYS A 28 -3.22 -8.26 -9.68
CA CYS A 28 -2.34 -9.11 -10.50
C CYS A 28 -0.91 -8.57 -10.66
N SER A 29 -0.43 -7.77 -9.71
CA SER A 29 0.97 -7.32 -9.69
C SER A 29 1.82 -8.29 -8.87
N PRO A 30 3.06 -8.56 -9.28
CA PRO A 30 3.99 -9.29 -8.43
C PRO A 30 4.44 -8.38 -7.28
N ARG A 31 4.50 -8.93 -6.07
CA ARG A 31 4.77 -8.17 -4.83
C ARG A 31 5.89 -8.80 -4.03
N GLU A 32 6.56 -8.00 -3.21
CA GLU A 32 7.65 -8.46 -2.34
C GLU A 32 7.10 -9.05 -1.04
N CYS A 33 7.69 -10.18 -0.63
CA CYS A 33 7.50 -10.72 0.69
C CYS A 33 8.06 -9.73 1.71
N PHE A 34 7.22 -9.32 2.67
CA PHE A 34 7.54 -8.38 3.73
C PHE A 34 8.77 -8.79 4.57
N LEU A 35 9.10 -10.08 4.62
CA LEU A 35 10.22 -10.59 5.42
C LEU A 35 11.50 -10.80 4.62
N CYS A 36 11.41 -11.44 3.46
CA CYS A 36 12.59 -11.90 2.72
C CYS A 36 12.78 -11.24 1.35
N GLY A 37 11.85 -10.38 0.90
CA GLY A 37 11.92 -9.69 -0.40
C GLY A 37 11.64 -10.56 -1.63
N HIS A 38 11.50 -11.88 -1.50
CA HIS A 38 11.14 -12.77 -2.60
C HIS A 38 9.67 -12.59 -3.00
N LEU A 39 9.24 -13.21 -4.10
CA LEU A 39 7.85 -13.15 -4.56
C LEU A 39 6.84 -13.53 -3.47
N ALA A 40 5.89 -12.65 -3.21
CA ALA A 40 4.77 -12.91 -2.30
C ALA A 40 3.66 -13.67 -3.02
N GLU A 41 3.15 -14.69 -2.35
CA GLU A 41 2.02 -15.51 -2.80
C GLU A 41 0.79 -15.34 -1.92
N TYR A 42 0.96 -14.76 -0.72
CA TYR A 42 -0.09 -14.61 0.28
C TYR A 42 -0.11 -13.18 0.81
N GLU A 43 -1.30 -12.69 1.15
CA GLU A 43 -1.49 -11.47 1.93
C GLU A 43 -2.34 -11.75 3.17
N CYS A 44 -2.09 -11.03 4.26
CA CYS A 44 -2.85 -11.19 5.50
C CYS A 44 -3.27 -9.84 6.06
N VAL A 45 -4.56 -9.50 5.92
CA VAL A 45 -5.13 -8.25 6.44
C VAL A 45 -5.09 -8.20 7.97
N GLN A 46 -5.23 -9.34 8.65
CA GLN A 46 -5.14 -9.38 10.11
C GLN A 46 -3.73 -9.06 10.61
N CYS A 47 -2.68 -9.45 9.88
CA CYS A 47 -1.30 -9.05 10.19
C CYS A 47 -1.07 -7.54 10.02
N LEU A 48 -1.85 -6.84 9.17
CA LEU A 48 -1.73 -5.39 8.99
C LEU A 48 -2.03 -4.63 10.30
N MET A 49 -2.94 -5.19 11.11
CA MET A 49 -3.34 -4.63 12.40
C MET A 49 -2.41 -5.02 13.55
N ASP A 50 -1.44 -5.92 13.31
CA ASP A 50 -0.53 -6.39 14.34
C ASP A 50 0.62 -5.39 14.56
N HIS A 51 0.56 -4.67 15.69
CA HIS A 51 1.55 -3.68 16.07
C HIS A 51 2.95 -4.26 16.37
N LYS A 52 3.09 -5.58 16.52
CA LYS A 52 4.40 -6.23 16.66
C LYS A 52 5.14 -6.34 15.32
N LEU A 53 4.45 -6.18 14.20
CA LEU A 53 5.07 -6.02 12.89
C LEU A 53 5.16 -4.53 12.54
N GLN A 54 5.98 -4.19 11.55
CA GLN A 54 6.13 -2.82 11.09
C GLN A 54 4.75 -2.21 10.72
N PRO A 55 4.27 -1.17 11.45
CA PRO A 55 2.97 -0.58 11.18
C PRO A 55 2.94 0.09 9.81
N GLY A 56 1.75 0.15 9.18
CA GLY A 56 1.53 0.93 7.96
C GLY A 56 2.02 0.30 6.65
N LYS A 57 2.70 -0.85 6.69
CA LYS A 57 3.01 -1.63 5.48
C LYS A 57 2.04 -2.77 5.27
N ILE A 58 1.69 -3.05 4.01
CA ILE A 58 0.89 -4.23 3.66
C ILE A 58 1.67 -5.49 4.01
N LYS A 59 0.95 -6.54 4.45
CA LYS A 59 1.54 -7.78 4.97
C LYS A 59 1.38 -8.89 3.97
N GLN A 60 2.43 -9.08 3.20
CA GLN A 60 2.53 -10.03 2.10
C GLN A 60 3.69 -10.96 2.34
N TYR A 61 3.54 -12.23 1.98
CA TYR A 61 4.49 -13.28 2.32
C TYR A 61 4.64 -14.26 1.16
N CYS A 62 5.85 -14.77 0.95
CA CYS A 62 6.05 -16.02 0.22
C CYS A 62 5.48 -17.19 1.02
N SER A 63 5.28 -18.35 0.40
CA SER A 63 4.72 -19.55 1.06
C SER A 63 5.43 -19.92 2.38
N THR A 64 6.77 -19.89 2.39
CA THR A 64 7.59 -20.23 3.56
C THR A 64 7.41 -19.22 4.70
N CYS A 65 7.54 -17.93 4.41
CA CYS A 65 7.38 -16.86 5.40
C CYS A 65 5.94 -16.80 5.94
N ASN A 66 4.95 -17.07 5.09
CA ASN A 66 3.56 -17.14 5.50
C ASN A 66 3.36 -18.19 6.59
N THR A 67 3.87 -19.41 6.37
CA THR A 67 3.77 -20.49 7.36
C THR A 67 4.48 -20.10 8.67
N GLN A 68 5.70 -19.58 8.60
CA GLN A 68 6.48 -19.21 9.78
C GLN A 68 5.81 -18.13 10.63
N VAL A 69 5.31 -17.05 10.01
CA VAL A 69 4.67 -15.93 10.73
C VAL A 69 3.40 -16.40 11.44
N HIS A 70 2.63 -17.29 10.81
CA HIS A 70 1.38 -17.79 11.37
C HIS A 70 1.56 -18.97 12.34
N THR A 71 2.78 -19.45 12.59
CA THR A 71 3.03 -20.34 13.74
C THR A 71 2.94 -19.62 15.08
N HIS A 72 3.09 -18.28 15.08
CA HIS A 72 3.07 -17.49 16.30
C HIS A 72 1.67 -17.53 16.96
N PRO A 73 1.55 -17.74 18.29
CA PRO A 73 0.25 -17.90 18.95
C PRO A 73 -0.74 -16.75 18.74
N SER A 74 -0.25 -15.52 18.57
CA SER A 74 -1.11 -14.36 18.29
C SER A 74 -1.60 -14.25 16.85
N ARG A 75 -1.09 -15.09 15.94
CA ARG A 75 -1.34 -15.02 14.49
C ARG A 75 -1.85 -16.32 13.90
N LYS A 76 -1.85 -17.42 14.65
CA LYS A 76 -2.29 -18.75 14.17
C LYS A 76 -3.74 -18.80 13.67
N GLU A 77 -4.59 -17.91 14.19
CA GLU A 77 -6.00 -17.79 13.78
C GLU A 77 -6.21 -16.78 12.64
N HIS A 78 -5.13 -16.24 12.06
CA HIS A 78 -5.27 -15.40 10.89
C HIS A 78 -5.59 -16.26 9.66
N ALA A 79 -6.33 -15.68 8.71
CA ALA A 79 -6.66 -16.27 7.43
C ALA A 79 -5.92 -15.52 6.31
N PRO A 80 -4.72 -15.97 5.89
CA PRO A 80 -4.04 -15.42 4.73
C PRO A 80 -4.82 -15.71 3.44
N HIS A 81 -4.93 -14.71 2.59
CA HIS A 81 -5.52 -14.80 1.26
C HIS A 81 -4.42 -15.04 0.22
N LYS A 82 -4.64 -15.98 -0.71
CA LYS A 82 -3.68 -16.25 -1.80
C LYS A 82 -3.77 -15.16 -2.86
N LEU A 83 -2.65 -14.57 -3.22
CA LEU A 83 -2.55 -13.55 -4.26
C LEU A 83 -2.69 -14.18 -5.65
N THR A 84 -3.38 -13.48 -6.54
CA THR A 84 -3.37 -13.79 -7.97
C THR A 84 -2.08 -13.24 -8.56
N VAL A 85 -1.14 -14.11 -8.91
CA VAL A 85 0.12 -13.75 -9.54
C VAL A 85 0.08 -14.28 -10.99
N PRO A 86 0.54 -13.51 -12.00
CA PRO A 86 0.69 -14.01 -13.36
C PRO A 86 1.56 -15.28 -13.41
N ASP A 87 1.12 -16.31 -14.15
CA ASP A 87 1.79 -17.63 -14.18
C ASP A 87 3.21 -17.61 -14.79
N ASP A 88 3.55 -16.58 -15.56
CA ASP A 88 4.80 -16.48 -16.34
C ASP A 88 5.73 -15.34 -15.89
N LEU A 89 5.95 -15.17 -14.58
CA LEU A 89 6.97 -14.24 -14.09
C LEU A 89 8.33 -14.95 -14.01
N PRO A 90 9.34 -14.54 -14.80
CA PRO A 90 10.70 -15.05 -14.65
C PRO A 90 11.23 -14.68 -13.25
N GLU A 91 11.89 -15.62 -12.58
CA GLU A 91 12.42 -15.43 -11.21
C GLU A 91 13.36 -14.22 -11.07
N ASP A 92 13.97 -13.78 -12.18
CA ASP A 92 14.96 -12.69 -12.25
C ASP A 92 14.39 -11.33 -12.70
N VAL A 93 13.07 -11.19 -12.90
CA VAL A 93 12.52 -9.87 -13.26
C VAL A 93 12.45 -8.99 -12.01
N PRO A 94 13.10 -7.80 -12.02
CA PRO A 94 12.98 -6.86 -10.93
C PRO A 94 11.51 -6.52 -10.69
N LEU A 95 11.05 -6.68 -9.45
CA LEU A 95 9.69 -6.34 -9.07
C LEU A 95 9.46 -4.85 -9.37
N GLN A 96 8.61 -4.59 -10.35
CA GLN A 96 8.42 -3.24 -10.87
C GLN A 96 7.69 -2.39 -9.84
N LYS A 97 8.37 -1.37 -9.34
CA LYS A 97 7.74 -0.35 -8.50
C LYS A 97 6.87 0.56 -9.35
N HIS A 98 5.62 0.71 -8.93
CA HIS A 98 4.65 1.56 -9.58
C HIS A 98 4.45 2.82 -8.73
N GLN A 99 5.07 3.91 -9.15
CA GLN A 99 4.95 5.20 -8.46
C GLN A 99 4.08 6.16 -9.27
N MET A 100 3.20 6.87 -8.58
CA MET A 100 2.42 7.98 -9.12
C MET A 100 2.96 9.30 -8.57
N GLN A 101 2.89 10.36 -9.38
CA GLN A 101 3.26 11.71 -8.95
C GLN A 101 2.01 12.56 -8.72
N LEU A 102 2.01 13.31 -7.63
CA LEU A 102 1.03 14.37 -7.40
C LEU A 102 1.26 15.50 -8.40
N PHE A 103 0.36 15.64 -9.37
CA PHE A 103 0.44 16.70 -10.37
C PHE A 103 -0.57 17.83 -10.14
N ALA A 104 -1.65 17.59 -9.38
CA ALA A 104 -2.64 18.61 -9.08
C ALA A 104 -3.33 18.38 -7.73
N VAL A 105 -3.70 19.47 -7.06
CA VAL A 105 -4.49 19.48 -5.82
C VAL A 105 -5.68 20.41 -6.03
N LEU A 106 -6.88 19.85 -6.00
CA LEU A 106 -8.13 20.61 -6.00
C LEU A 106 -8.53 20.94 -4.56
N CYS A 107 -8.57 22.23 -4.22
CA CYS A 107 -8.95 22.75 -2.93
C CYS A 107 -10.35 23.37 -2.98
N ILE A 108 -11.03 23.37 -1.83
CA ILE A 108 -12.31 24.05 -1.66
C ILE A 108 -12.29 24.84 -0.35
N ASN A 109 -12.81 26.05 -0.39
CA ASN A 109 -13.21 26.79 0.80
C ASN A 109 -14.68 27.19 0.63
N THR A 110 -15.55 26.66 1.49
CA THR A 110 -17.02 26.76 1.38
C THR A 110 -17.54 26.31 0.00
N SER A 111 -17.84 27.25 -0.90
CA SER A 111 -18.32 27.03 -2.27
C SER A 111 -17.29 27.40 -3.34
N HIS A 112 -16.14 27.96 -2.95
CA HIS A 112 -15.10 28.42 -3.85
C HIS A 112 -14.04 27.34 -4.09
N TYR A 113 -13.85 26.96 -5.36
CA TYR A 113 -12.86 25.98 -5.77
C TYR A 113 -11.60 26.66 -6.31
N VAL A 114 -10.44 26.17 -5.89
CA VAL A 114 -9.14 26.61 -6.42
C VAL A 114 -8.27 25.38 -6.71
N ALA A 115 -7.38 25.48 -7.68
CA ALA A 115 -6.49 24.38 -8.07
C ALA A 115 -5.02 24.80 -7.99
N PHE A 116 -4.20 23.91 -7.41
CA PHE A 116 -2.75 24.01 -7.46
C PHE A 116 -2.25 22.92 -8.39
N VAL A 117 -1.50 23.30 -9.43
CA VAL A 117 -1.01 22.36 -10.44
C VAL A 117 0.52 22.41 -10.48
N LYS A 118 1.16 21.25 -10.53
CA LYS A 118 2.60 21.10 -10.72
C LYS A 118 2.94 21.54 -12.14
N TYR A 119 3.84 22.50 -12.26
CA TYR A 119 4.35 22.97 -13.55
C TYR A 119 5.87 22.74 -13.62
N GLY A 120 6.38 22.59 -14.85
CA GLY A 120 7.81 22.41 -15.11
C GLY A 120 8.29 20.95 -15.01
N PRO A 121 9.46 20.64 -15.60
CA PRO A 121 10.11 19.34 -15.42
C PRO A 121 10.51 19.15 -13.96
N ASN A 122 10.64 17.89 -13.52
CA ASN A 122 11.14 17.59 -12.18
C ASN A 122 12.48 18.33 -11.94
N PRO A 123 12.70 18.97 -10.77
CA PRO A 123 13.99 19.55 -10.45
C PRO A 123 15.07 18.45 -10.59
N ARG A 124 16.16 18.78 -11.28
CA ARG A 124 17.30 17.90 -11.48
C ARG A 124 17.99 17.56 -10.17
#